data_AF-A0A6B7GMX1-F1
#
_entry.id   AF-A0A6B7GMX1-F1
#
_cell.length_a   1.000
_cell.length_b   1.000
_cell.length_c   1.000
_cell.angle_alpha   90.00
_cell.angle_beta   90.00
_cell.angle_gamma   90.00
#
_symmetry.space_group_name_H-M   'P 1'
#
loop_
_entity.id
_entity.type
_entity.pdbx_description
1 polymer ?
#
loop_
_entity_poly.entity_id
_entity_poly.type
_entity_poly.pdbx_seq_one_letter_code
_entity_poly.pdbx_strand_id
1 'polypeptide(L)'
;VGLVGLLQSFADLLKLVVKFKFLVPQFRDWLSWVGLFLFILVSCSYCVMFALYYSGSSLSNWVLWFLVVTSLTGYGLLSVGWGSYNKFALMSCVRSALSS
;
A
#
# COMPACT_ATOMS: atom_id res chain seq x y z
N VAL A 1 -16.08 -20.70 -9.30
CA VAL A 1 -16.78 -19.41 -9.14
C VAL A 1 -17.99 -19.66 -8.25
N GLY A 2 -17.91 -19.26 -6.97
CA GLY A 2 -18.97 -19.53 -5.98
C GLY A 2 -20.26 -18.74 -6.27
N LEU A 3 -21.32 -19.04 -5.50
CA LEU A 3 -22.72 -18.70 -5.81
C LEU A 3 -23.03 -17.24 -6.21
N VAL A 4 -22.23 -16.26 -5.79
CA VAL A 4 -22.38 -14.84 -6.18
C VAL A 4 -21.00 -14.15 -6.27
N GLY A 5 -19.94 -14.84 -6.71
CA GLY A 5 -18.60 -14.23 -6.82
C GLY A 5 -17.94 -13.84 -5.47
N LEU A 6 -18.58 -14.12 -4.33
CA LEU A 6 -18.10 -13.80 -2.99
C LEU A 6 -16.73 -14.43 -2.65
N LEU A 7 -16.46 -15.60 -3.23
CA LEU A 7 -15.20 -16.32 -3.08
C LEU A 7 -14.12 -15.87 -4.08
N GLN A 8 -14.39 -14.88 -4.93
CA GLN A 8 -13.45 -14.44 -5.97
C GLN A 8 -12.19 -13.81 -5.36
N SER A 9 -12.35 -12.88 -4.41
CA SER A 9 -11.23 -12.23 -3.72
C SER A 9 -10.32 -13.24 -3.02
N PHE A 10 -10.90 -14.26 -2.37
CA PHE A 10 -10.15 -15.37 -1.77
C PHE A 10 -9.44 -16.23 -2.81
N ALA A 11 -10.07 -16.51 -3.96
CA ALA A 11 -9.47 -17.29 -5.03
C ALA A 11 -8.28 -16.55 -5.67
N ASP A 12 -8.36 -15.24 -5.87
CA ASP A 12 -7.27 -14.41 -6.37
C ASP A 12 -6.09 -14.35 -5.38
N LEU A 13 -6.38 -14.21 -4.07
CA LEU A 13 -5.36 -14.27 -3.02
C LEU A 13 -4.68 -15.64 -2.98
N LEU A 14 -5.45 -16.73 -2.98
CA LEU A 14 -4.92 -18.09 -2.97
C LEU A 14 -4.08 -18.37 -4.21
N LYS A 15 -4.48 -17.87 -5.38
CA LYS A 15 -3.71 -17.96 -6.63
C LYS A 15 -2.35 -17.28 -6.53
N LEU A 16 -2.27 -16.12 -5.88
CA LEU A 16 -1.01 -15.41 -5.65
C LEU A 16 -0.12 -16.14 -4.65
N VAL A 17 -0.68 -16.72 -3.58
CA VAL A 17 0.07 -17.48 -2.57
C VAL A 17 0.63 -18.80 -3.15
N VAL A 18 -0.18 -19.53 -3.91
CA VAL A 18 0.22 -20.81 -4.52
C VAL A 18 1.22 -20.61 -5.66
N LYS A 19 1.11 -19.49 -6.40
CA LYS A 19 2.12 -19.09 -7.39
C LYS A 19 3.32 -18.48 -6.70
N PHE A 20 3.96 -19.27 -5.83
CA PHE A 20 5.26 -18.93 -5.27
C PHE A 20 6.21 -18.69 -6.44
N LYS A 21 6.56 -17.42 -6.63
CA LYS A 21 7.48 -17.00 -7.68
C LYS A 21 8.78 -17.75 -7.46
N PHE A 22 9.24 -18.50 -8.47
CA PHE A 22 10.64 -18.88 -8.57
C PHE A 22 11.43 -17.58 -8.44
N LEU A 23 12.06 -17.39 -7.28
CA LEU A 23 12.96 -16.29 -7.00
C LEU A 23 14.16 -16.45 -7.93
N VAL A 24 14.04 -15.98 -9.16
CA VAL A 24 15.21 -15.34 -9.76
C VAL A 24 15.47 -14.17 -8.81
N PRO A 25 16.61 -14.14 -8.10
CA PRO A 25 16.90 -13.09 -7.15
C PRO A 25 17.22 -11.83 -7.95
N GLN A 26 16.18 -11.18 -8.46
CA GLN A 26 16.24 -9.76 -8.73
C GLN A 26 16.44 -9.14 -7.36
N PHE A 27 17.61 -8.54 -7.14
CA PHE A 27 18.00 -7.84 -5.92
C PHE A 27 16.82 -7.00 -5.43
N ARG A 28 16.04 -7.55 -4.51
CA ARG A 28 14.92 -6.82 -3.95
C ARG A 28 15.51 -5.96 -2.88
N ASP A 29 15.64 -4.68 -3.20
CA ASP A 29 16.23 -3.74 -2.26
C ASP A 29 15.47 -3.70 -0.96
N TRP A 30 16.23 -3.50 0.10
CA TRP A 30 15.73 -3.07 1.40
C TRP A 30 14.73 -1.92 1.28
N LEU A 31 14.94 -1.02 0.30
CA LEU A 31 14.07 0.11 0.02
C LEU A 31 12.65 -0.29 -0.42
N SER A 32 12.51 -1.36 -1.21
CA SER A 32 11.19 -1.88 -1.61
C SER A 32 10.43 -2.49 -0.42
N TRP A 33 11.13 -3.17 0.49
CA TRP A 33 10.54 -3.68 1.72
C TRP A 33 10.02 -2.56 2.62
N VAL A 34 10.84 -1.52 2.82
CA VAL A 34 10.45 -0.35 3.63
C VAL A 34 9.24 0.35 3.03
N GLY A 35 9.17 0.50 1.71
CA GLY A 35 8.01 1.07 1.03
C GLY A 35 6.73 0.25 1.22
N LEU A 36 6.84 -1.08 1.18
CA LEU A 36 5.70 -1.96 1.46
C LEU A 36 5.21 -1.80 2.91
N PHE A 37 6.14 -1.75 3.87
CA PHE A 37 5.84 -1.55 5.28
C PHE A 37 5.15 -0.20 5.54
N LEU A 38 5.61 0.88 4.90
CA LEU A 38 4.95 2.18 4.95
C LEU A 38 3.51 2.11 4.42
N PHE A 39 3.28 1.39 3.31
CA PHE A 39 1.93 1.24 2.76
C PHE A 39 0.97 0.54 3.73
N ILE A 40 1.45 -0.51 4.41
CA ILE A 40 0.70 -1.26 5.41
C ILE A 40 0.39 -0.37 6.62
N LEU A 41 1.37 0.43 7.06
CA LEU A 41 1.21 1.36 8.17
C LEU A 41 0.16 2.42 7.86
N VAL A 42 0.17 2.98 6.64
CA VAL A 42 -0.86 3.94 6.19
C VAL A 42 -2.23 3.29 6.10
N SER A 43 -2.34 2.06 5.58
CA SER A 43 -3.63 1.35 5.57
C SER A 43 -4.16 1.10 6.99
N CYS A 44 -3.28 0.75 7.92
CA CYS A 44 -3.64 0.53 9.32
C CYS A 44 -4.08 1.83 9.99
N SER A 45 -3.38 2.94 9.75
CA SER A 45 -3.75 4.24 10.31
C SER A 45 -5.13 4.69 9.81
N TYR A 46 -5.48 4.46 8.54
CA TYR A 46 -6.84 4.70 8.03
C TYR A 46 -7.91 3.91 8.80
N CYS A 47 -7.68 2.63 9.10
CA CYS A 47 -8.61 1.83 9.88
C CYS A 47 -8.79 2.37 11.31
N VAL A 48 -7.69 2.74 11.98
CA VAL A 48 -7.73 3.33 13.33
C VAL A 48 -8.47 4.66 13.31
N MET A 49 -8.22 5.50 12.31
CA MET A 49 -8.90 6.77 12.11
C MET A 49 -10.41 6.58 11.91
N PHE A 50 -10.82 5.59 11.11
CA PHE A 50 -12.25 5.29 10.96
C PHE A 50 -12.90 4.81 12.26
N ALA A 51 -12.21 3.95 13.03
CA ALA A 51 -12.70 3.45 14.31
C ALA A 51 -12.88 4.55 15.35
N LEU A 52 -11.91 5.47 15.45
CA LEU A 52 -11.94 6.61 16.37
C LEU A 52 -13.02 7.65 15.98
N TYR A 53 -13.35 7.78 14.70
CA TYR A 53 -14.49 8.58 14.25
C TYR A 53 -15.81 7.97 14.74
N TYR A 54 -15.95 6.65 14.64
CA TYR A 54 -17.14 5.94 15.10
C TYR A 54 -17.30 5.95 16.62
N SER A 55 -16.20 5.95 17.38
CA SER A 55 -16.23 6.01 18.86
C SER A 55 -16.62 7.38 19.42
N GLY A 56 -16.99 8.35 18.58
CA GLY A 56 -17.49 9.66 19.02
C GLY A 56 -16.41 10.57 19.64
N SER A 57 -15.14 10.17 19.58
CA SER A 57 -14.04 11.03 19.99
C SER A 57 -13.82 12.12 18.95
N SER A 58 -14.43 13.28 19.18
CA SER A 58 -14.21 14.49 18.39
C SER A 58 -12.80 15.04 18.66
N LEU A 59 -11.78 14.46 18.02
CA LEU A 59 -10.49 15.15 17.92
C LEU A 59 -10.71 16.42 17.08
N SER A 60 -10.48 17.60 17.65
CA SER A 60 -10.56 18.87 16.91
C SER A 60 -9.68 18.88 15.65
N ASN A 61 -8.65 18.04 15.60
CA ASN A 61 -7.61 18.03 14.58
C ASN A 61 -7.74 16.85 13.59
N TRP A 62 -8.94 16.27 13.44
CA TRP A 62 -9.20 15.13 12.54
C TRP A 62 -8.71 15.34 11.10
N VAL A 63 -8.96 16.52 10.53
CA VAL A 63 -8.57 16.86 9.16
C VAL A 63 -7.04 16.94 9.01
N LEU A 64 -6.34 17.45 10.02
CA LEU A 64 -4.88 17.55 10.01
C LEU A 64 -4.24 16.15 10.04
N TRP A 65 -4.75 15.25 10.88
CA TRP A 65 -4.28 13.86 10.94
C TRP A 65 -4.51 13.12 9.62
N PHE A 66 -5.68 13.31 9.01
CA PHE A 66 -5.97 12.76 7.69
C PHE A 66 -4.94 13.24 6.66
N LEU A 67 -4.70 14.55 6.57
CA LEU A 67 -3.76 15.15 5.61
C LEU A 67 -2.34 14.58 5.77
N VAL A 68 -1.85 14.46 7.01
CA VAL A 68 -0.54 13.86 7.30
C VAL A 68 -0.48 12.42 6.78
N VAL A 69 -1.50 11.59 7.06
CA VAL A 69 -1.54 10.20 6.60
C VAL A 69 -1.56 10.10 5.07
N THR A 70 -2.33 10.95 4.38
CA THR A 70 -2.38 10.94 2.90
C THR A 70 -1.03 11.31 2.30
N SER A 71 -0.33 12.31 2.86
CA SER A 71 0.99 12.74 2.37
C SER A 71 2.07 11.63 2.46
N LEU A 72 1.94 10.72 3.43
CA LEU A 72 2.87 9.58 3.59
C LEU A 72 2.77 8.55 2.46
N THR A 73 1.64 8.49 1.74
CA THR A 73 1.46 7.52 0.64
C THR A 73 2.39 7.78 -0.55
N GLY A 74 2.65 9.05 -0.89
CA GLY A 74 3.57 9.42 -1.97
C GLY A 74 5.00 8.92 -1.72
N TYR A 75 5.47 9.01 -0.46
CA TYR A 75 6.77 8.46 -0.06
C TYR A 75 6.83 6.93 -0.15
N GLY A 76 5.72 6.24 0.16
CA GLY A 76 5.58 4.80 -0.03
C GLY A 76 5.71 4.40 -1.50
N LEU A 77 5.03 5.11 -2.41
CA LEU A 77 5.12 4.86 -3.85
C LEU A 77 6.52 5.09 -4.42
N LEU A 78 7.20 6.15 -3.96
CA LEU A 78 8.55 6.47 -4.43
C LEU A 78 9.58 5.41 -4.01
N SER A 79 9.51 4.94 -2.76
CA SER A 79 10.43 3.92 -2.22
C SER A 79 10.25 2.55 -2.88
N VAL A 80 9.02 2.14 -3.18
CA VAL A 80 8.73 0.91 -3.94
C VAL A 80 9.25 1.02 -5.39
N GLY A 81 9.04 2.17 -6.04
CA GLY A 81 9.49 2.41 -7.41
C GLY A 81 11.01 2.37 -7.56
N TRP A 82 11.73 2.93 -6.59
CA TRP A 82 13.19 2.91 -6.57
C TRP A 82 13.74 1.50 -6.41
N GLY A 83 13.13 0.66 -5.58
CA GLY A 83 13.60 -0.72 -5.34
C GLY A 83 13.34 -1.73 -6.45
N SER A 84 12.76 -1.30 -7.59
CA SER A 84 12.46 -2.19 -8.73
C SER A 84 13.52 -2.18 -9.84
N TYR A 85 14.62 -1.42 -9.68
CA TYR A 85 15.78 -1.37 -10.60
C TYR A 85 15.47 -1.32 -12.11
N ASN A 86 14.33 -0.73 -12.49
CA ASN A 86 13.92 -0.59 -13.89
C ASN A 86 13.56 0.87 -14.17
N LYS A 87 14.15 1.45 -15.21
CA LYS A 87 13.95 2.86 -15.61
C LYS A 87 12.47 3.18 -15.87
N PHE A 88 11.73 2.22 -16.43
CA PHE A 88 10.29 2.38 -16.71
C PHE A 88 9.43 2.34 -15.44
N ALA A 89 9.79 1.48 -14.49
CA ALA A 89 9.09 1.37 -13.21
C ALA A 89 9.29 2.66 -12.40
N LEU A 90 10.52 3.18 -12.35
CA LEU A 90 10.84 4.43 -11.66
C LEU A 90 10.05 5.62 -12.23
N MET A 91 10.04 5.82 -13.55
CA MET A 91 9.29 6.93 -14.17
C MET A 91 7.78 6.83 -13.90
N SER A 92 7.23 5.61 -13.92
CA SER A 92 5.81 5.38 -13.63
C SER A 92 5.46 5.67 -12.16
N CYS A 93 6.35 5.30 -11.24
CA CYS A 93 6.18 5.57 -9.81
C CYS A 93 6.31 7.07 -9.48
N VAL A 94 7.26 7.79 -10.08
CA VAL A 94 7.39 9.25 -9.89
C VAL A 94 6.13 9.97 -10.37
N ARG A 95 5.57 9.60 -11.53
CA ARG A 95 4.31 10.16 -12.01
C ARG A 95 3.14 9.90 -11.07
N SER A 96 3.09 8.72 -10.47
CA SER A 96 2.03 8.33 -9.54
C SER A 96 2.17 9.05 -8.19
N ALA A 97 3.41 9.19 -7.69
CA ALA A 97 3.70 9.89 -6.44
C ALA A 97 3.45 11.41 -6.51
N LEU A 98 3.56 12.02 -7.70
CA LEU A 98 3.18 13.41 -7.94
C LEU A 98 1.66 13.62 -8.05
N SER A 99 0.93 12.56 -8.37
CA SER A 99 -0.53 12.60 -8.52
C SER A 99 -1.27 12.26 -7.22
N SER A 100 -0.57 11.73 -6.22
CA SER A 100 -1.09 11.35 -4.89
C SER A 100 -0.90 12.47 -3.87
#